data_AF-A0A0F9AG79-F1
#
_entry.id   AF-A0A0F9AG79-F1
#
_cell.length_a   1.000
_cell.length_b   1.000
_cell.length_c   1.000
_cell.angle_alpha   90.00
_cell.angle_beta   90.00
_cell.angle_gamma   90.00
#
_symmetry.space_group_name_H-M   'P 1'
#
loop_
_entity.id
_entity.type
_entity.pdbx_description
1 polymer ?
#
loop_
_entity_poly.entity_id
_entity_poly.type
_entity_poly.pdbx_seq_one_letter_code
_entity_poly.pdbx_strand_id
1 'polypeptide(L)' 'MDEMTASEALYGFMGWLTTREAVETFSAKHNAAPAADLVETFCKTNNLVAPREDWTDRLTHPSS' A
#
# COMPACT_ATOMS: atom_id res chain seq x y z
N MET A 1 -4.39 -23.14 -2.17
CA MET A 1 -4.84 -21.89 -1.52
C MET A 1 -4.69 -20.85 -2.60
N ASP A 2 -5.78 -20.18 -2.97
CA ASP A 2 -5.71 -19.16 -4.03
C ASP A 2 -4.96 -17.95 -3.46
N GLU A 3 -3.96 -17.45 -4.17
CA GLU A 3 -3.19 -16.30 -3.73
C GLU A 3 -4.02 -15.01 -3.90
N MET A 4 -3.91 -14.08 -2.95
CA MET A 4 -4.60 -12.80 -3.03
C MET A 4 -4.15 -12.01 -4.26
N THR A 5 -5.10 -11.51 -5.04
CA THR A 5 -4.82 -10.69 -6.22
C THR A 5 -4.30 -9.31 -5.82
N ALA A 6 -3.58 -8.65 -6.73
CA ALA A 6 -3.08 -7.29 -6.49
C ALA A 6 -4.23 -6.29 -6.22
N SER A 7 -5.37 -6.43 -6.91
CA SER A 7 -6.55 -5.60 -6.66
C SER A 7 -7.12 -5.80 -5.27
N GLU A 8 -7.26 -7.05 -4.81
CA GLU A 8 -7.73 -7.35 -3.46
C GLU A 8 -6.80 -6.78 -2.39
N ALA A 9 -5.48 -6.88 -2.61
CA ALA A 9 -4.50 -6.27 -1.71
C ALA A 9 -4.67 -4.75 -1.61
N LEU A 10 -4.86 -4.05 -2.74
CA LEU A 10 -5.06 -2.59 -2.77
C LEU A 10 -6.37 -2.19 -2.10
N TYR A 11 -7.49 -2.86 -2.42
CA TYR A 11 -8.78 -2.58 -1.80
C TYR A 11 -8.80 -2.93 -0.31
N GLY A 12 -8.17 -4.03 0.08
CA GLY A 12 -8.03 -4.45 1.48
C GLY A 12 -7.18 -3.46 2.29
N PHE A 13 -6.07 -2.97 1.72
CA PHE A 13 -5.25 -1.94 2.34
C PHE A 13 -6.05 -0.64 2.55
N MET A 14 -6.71 -0.15 1.50
CA MET A 14 -7.55 1.05 1.61
C MET A 14 -8.70 0.86 2.60
N GLY A 15 -9.31 -0.33 2.62
CA GLY A 15 -10.34 -0.70 3.60
C GLY A 15 -9.81 -0.63 5.03
N TRP A 16 -8.64 -1.20 5.29
CA TRP A 16 -7.99 -1.14 6.60
C TRP A 16 -7.67 0.29 7.04
N LEU A 17 -7.24 1.17 6.13
CA LEU A 17 -6.99 2.58 6.48
C LEU A 17 -8.24 3.27 7.04
N THR A 18 -9.45 2.88 6.61
CA THR A 18 -10.70 3.46 7.11
C THR A 18 -11.08 3.03 8.52
N THR A 19 -10.45 1.98 9.05
CA THR A 19 -10.72 1.47 10.41
C THR A 19 -9.70 1.95 11.44
N ARG A 20 -8.70 2.74 11.03
CA ARG A 20 -7.64 3.21 11.92
C ARG A 20 -8.14 4.36 12.80
N GLU A 21 -7.68 4.39 14.05
CA GLU A 21 -7.93 5.52 14.96
C GLU A 21 -7.10 6.76 14.58
N ALA A 22 -5.88 6.54 14.09
CA ALA A 22 -4.99 7.62 13.65
C ALA A 22 -5.37 8.10 12.24
N VAL A 23 -5.37 9.42 12.05
CA VAL A 23 -5.61 10.04 10.74
C VAL A 23 -4.32 10.04 9.93
N GLU A 24 -4.37 9.40 8.77
CA GLU A 24 -3.26 9.39 7.81
C GLU A 24 -3.52 10.39 6.69
N THR A 25 -2.55 11.27 6.41
CA THR A 25 -2.68 12.29 5.36
C THR A 25 -1.71 12.03 4.23
N PHE A 26 -2.23 11.90 3.01
CA PHE A 26 -1.44 11.68 1.80
C PHE A 26 -1.50 12.90 0.89
N SER A 27 -0.37 13.56 0.68
CA SER A 27 -0.20 14.51 -0.44
C SER A 27 1.28 14.80 -0.68
N ALA A 28 1.60 15.43 -1.81
CA ALA A 28 2.95 15.90 -2.12
C ALA A 28 3.51 16.93 -1.10
N LYS A 29 2.68 17.43 -0.18
CA LYS A 29 3.07 18.42 0.84
C LYS A 29 3.20 17.85 2.25
N HIS A 30 2.88 16.57 2.46
CA HIS A 30 2.95 15.91 3.76
C HIS A 30 4.06 14.87 3.80
N ASN A 31 4.48 14.47 5.01
CA ASN A 31 5.48 13.42 5.19
C ASN A 31 4.94 12.08 4.67
N ALA A 32 5.62 11.51 3.68
CA ALA A 32 5.25 10.24 3.07
C ALA A 32 5.86 9.01 3.78
N ALA A 33 6.80 9.18 4.72
CA ALA A 33 7.44 8.05 5.38
C ALA A 33 6.44 7.09 6.07
N PRO A 34 5.40 7.56 6.79
CA PRO A 34 4.43 6.67 7.42
C PRO A 34 3.65 5.81 6.41
N ALA A 35 3.45 6.30 5.19
CA ALA A 35 2.78 5.53 4.14
C ALA A 35 3.51 4.22 3.83
N ALA A 36 4.84 4.27 3.76
CA ALA A 36 5.67 3.10 3.47
C ALA A 36 5.58 2.06 4.60
N ASP A 37 5.61 2.51 5.86
CA ASP A 37 5.51 1.64 7.04
C ASP A 37 4.15 0.93 7.11
N LEU A 38 3.07 1.64 6.74
CA LEU A 38 1.72 1.08 6.69
C LEU A 38 1.59 0.01 5.60
N VAL A 39 2.12 0.28 4.40
CA VAL A 39 2.16 -0.70 3.31
C VAL A 39 2.97 -1.93 3.73
N GLU A 40 4.14 -1.74 4.33
CA GLU A 40 4.97 -2.85 4.80
C GLU A 40 4.24 -3.70 5.86
N THR A 41 3.58 -3.05 6.81
CA THR A 41 2.77 -3.72 7.84
C THR A 41 1.68 -4.58 7.21
N PHE A 42 0.96 -4.04 6.22
CA PHE A 42 -0.10 -4.76 5.53
C PHE A 42 0.44 -5.94 4.72
N CYS A 43 1.55 -5.76 4.01
CA CYS A 43 2.22 -6.81 3.25
C CYS A 43 2.68 -7.97 4.15
N LYS A 44 3.35 -7.67 5.27
CA LYS A 44 3.77 -8.68 6.25
C LYS A 44 2.59 -9.45 6.83
N THR A 45 1.52 -8.74 7.18
CA THR A 45 0.30 -9.35 7.77
C THR A 45 -0.38 -10.32 6.80
N ASN A 46 -0.36 -10.02 5.51
CA ASN A 46 -1.01 -10.82 4.48
C ASN A 46 -0.03 -11.76 3.73
N ASN A 47 1.21 -11.91 4.22
CA ASN A 47 2.27 -12.71 3.60
C ASN A 47 2.51 -12.36 2.11
N LEU A 48 2.41 -11.08 1.76
CA LEU A 48 2.69 -10.60 0.41
C LEU A 48 4.19 -10.56 0.14
N VAL A 49 4.57 -10.95 -1.07
CA VAL A 49 5.96 -10.93 -1.54
C VAL A 49 6.47 -9.49 -1.57
N ALA A 50 7.72 -9.29 -1.17
CA ALA A 50 8.38 -7.99 -1.21
C ALA A 50 8.40 -7.42 -2.65
N PRO A 51 8.34 -6.08 -2.80
CA PRO A 51 8.50 -5.45 -4.10
C PRO A 51 9.88 -5.79 -4.69
N ARG A 52 9.93 -5.96 -6.02
CA ARG A 52 11.17 -6.17 -6.78
C ARG A 52 11.99 -4.88 -6.82
N GLU A 53 13.29 -4.94 -7.02
CA GLU A 53 14.13 -3.72 -7.12
C GLU A 53 13.64 -2.75 -8.21
N ASP A 54 13.13 -3.26 -9.33
CA ASP A 54 12.68 -2.53 -10.51
C ASP A 54 11.15 -2.27 -10.54
N TRP A 55 10.47 -2.39 -9.40
CA TRP A 55 8.99 -2.32 -9.37
C TRP A 55 8.42 -1.01 -9.91
N THR A 56 9.14 0.10 -9.73
CA THR A 56 8.73 1.44 -10.19
C THR A 56 8.65 1.55 -11.71
N ASP A 57 9.46 0.78 -12.45
CA ASP A 57 9.50 0.80 -13.91
C ASP A 57 8.27 0.13 -14.54
N ARG A 58 7.46 -0.53 -13.69
CA ARG A 58 6.28 -1.31 -14.07
C ARG A 58 4.98 -0.61 -13.72
N LEU A 59 5.04 0.61 -13.21
CA LEU A 59 3.88 1.38 -12.78
C LEU A 59 3.59 2.55 -13.72
N THR A 60 2.30 2.72 -14.00
CA THR A 60 1.78 3.93 -14.62
C THR A 60 0.92 4.64 -13.58
N HIS A 61 1.39 5.78 -13.10
CA HIS A 61 0.63 6.60 -12.17
C HIS A 61 -0.41 7.45 -12.93
N PRO A 62 -1.64 7.59 -12.41
CA PRO A 62 -2.59 8.57 -12.93
C PRO A 62 -1.99 9.97 -12.86
N SER A 63 -2.20 10.78 -13.90
CA SER A 63 -1.94 12.21 -13.83
C SER A 63 -2.91 12.86 -12.85
N SER A 64 -2.39 13.66 -11.92
CA SER A 64 -3.19 14.47 -10.98
C SER A 64 -3.67 15.77 -11.62
#